data_AF-A0A8B9KY91-F1
#
_entry.id   AF-A0A8B9KY91-F1
#
_cell.length_a   1.000
_cell.length_b   1.000
_cell.length_c   1.000
_cell.angle_alpha   90.00
_cell.angle_beta   90.00
_cell.angle_gamma   90.00
#
_symmetry.space_group_name_H-M   'P 1'
#
loop_
_entity.id
_entity.type
_entity.pdbx_description
1 polymer ?
#
loop_
_entity_poly.entity_id
_entity_poly.type
_entity_poly.pdbx_seq_one_letter_code
_entity_poly.pdbx_strand_id
1 'polypeptide(L)'
;LRRFNEIQLWVVTEVCLCSALSKRVQLLKKFIKIAAHCKEFRNLNSFFSIIMGLGNPAVSRLSQTWEKLPSKFKKFYGEFENLMDPSRNHRAYRLTVAKLDPPIIPFMPLLIKDMTFTHEGNKTFIDSLVNFEKMRMIANTVRIMRYCRSQPFSKSKTSHEAPQATKNHQDVRSYIRQISVIDNQRTLSQLSHKLEPRRT
;
A
#
# COMPACT_ATOMS: atom_id res chain seq x y z
N LEU A 1 -2.13 -4.92 10.05
CA LEU A 1 -3.29 -4.08 9.72
C LEU A 1 -3.04 -2.61 10.05
N ARG A 2 -2.78 -2.24 11.31
CA ARG A 2 -2.42 -0.86 11.69
C ARG A 2 -1.32 -0.22 10.83
N ARG A 3 -0.26 -0.97 10.52
CA ARG A 3 0.85 -0.49 9.67
C ARG A 3 0.42 -0.10 8.25
N PHE A 4 -0.64 -0.70 7.71
CA PHE A 4 -1.19 -0.30 6.41
C PHE A 4 -1.70 1.14 6.47
N ASN A 5 -2.56 1.43 7.46
CA ASN A 5 -3.12 2.76 7.69
C ASN A 5 -2.03 3.78 8.06
N GLU A 6 -1.04 3.38 8.87
CA GLU A 6 0.09 4.23 9.23
C GLU A 6 0.90 4.66 8.00
N ILE A 7 1.26 3.73 7.10
CA ILE A 7 1.98 4.08 5.85
C ILE A 7 1.10 4.94 4.94
N GLN A 8 -0.20 4.63 4.84
CA GLN A 8 -1.13 5.40 4.04
C GLN A 8 -1.22 6.85 4.53
N LEU A 9 -1.44 7.05 5.83
CA LEU A 9 -1.57 8.37 6.46
C LEU A 9 -0.23 9.11 6.51
N TRP A 10 0.90 8.41 6.57
CA TRP A 10 2.23 9.01 6.44
C TRP A 10 2.38 9.75 5.11
N VAL A 11 2.00 9.12 3.99
CA VAL A 11 2.04 9.77 2.68
C VAL A 11 1.20 11.05 2.68
N VAL A 12 -0.03 10.97 3.19
CA VAL A 12 -0.94 12.12 3.24
C VAL A 12 -0.39 13.23 4.13
N THR A 13 0.13 12.86 5.31
CA THR A 13 0.70 13.79 6.30
C THR A 13 1.87 14.56 5.70
N GLU A 14 2.87 13.87 5.14
CA GLU A 14 4.06 14.49 4.56
C GLU A 14 3.71 15.43 3.40
N VAL A 15 2.75 15.03 2.54
CA VAL A 15 2.30 15.87 1.43
C VAL A 15 1.56 17.11 1.93
N CYS A 16 0.64 16.96 2.90
CA CYS A 16 -0.16 18.06 3.44
C CYS A 16 0.64 19.03 4.31
N LEU A 17 1.76 18.61 4.90
CA LEU A 17 2.67 19.49 5.64
C LEU A 17 3.70 20.20 4.74
N CYS A 18 3.85 19.79 3.48
CA CYS A 18 4.81 20.39 2.56
C CYS A 18 4.26 21.64 1.85
N SER A 19 4.50 22.81 2.44
CA SER A 19 4.06 24.12 1.92
C SER A 19 4.60 24.44 0.51
N ALA A 20 5.91 24.24 0.30
CA ALA A 20 6.57 24.56 -0.96
C ALA A 20 6.14 23.61 -2.10
N LEU A 21 5.51 24.17 -3.14
CA LEU A 21 5.00 23.43 -4.31
C LEU A 21 6.09 22.57 -4.99
N SER A 22 7.29 23.13 -5.22
CA SER A 22 8.39 22.40 -5.86
C SER A 22 8.83 21.17 -5.06
N LYS A 23 8.95 21.29 -3.74
CA LYS A 23 9.25 20.18 -2.83
C LYS A 23 8.11 19.16 -2.78
N ARG A 24 6.86 19.62 -2.82
CA ARG A 24 5.68 18.74 -2.81
C ARG A 24 5.59 17.89 -4.08
N VAL A 25 5.92 18.44 -5.25
CA VAL A 25 6.08 17.67 -6.49
C VAL A 25 7.18 16.61 -6.36
N GLN A 26 8.31 16.95 -5.73
CA GLN A 26 9.38 16.00 -5.46
C GLN A 26 8.93 14.89 -4.48
N LEU A 27 8.10 15.21 -3.48
CA LEU A 27 7.51 14.22 -2.58
C LEU A 27 6.62 13.23 -3.33
N LEU A 28 5.69 13.68 -4.19
CA LEU A 28 4.87 12.77 -5.00
C LEU A 28 5.74 11.84 -5.84
N LYS A 29 6.73 12.40 -6.54
CA LYS A 29 7.71 11.63 -7.33
C LYS A 29 8.45 10.60 -6.47
N LYS A 30 8.86 10.97 -5.25
CA LYS A 30 9.57 10.07 -4.33
C LYS A 30 8.65 8.94 -3.84
N PHE A 31 7.41 9.23 -3.46
CA PHE A 31 6.46 8.20 -3.05
C PHE A 31 6.14 7.20 -4.16
N ILE A 32 5.96 7.66 -5.39
CA ILE A 32 5.77 6.77 -6.55
C ILE A 32 6.99 5.86 -6.75
N LYS A 33 8.22 6.39 -6.59
CA LYS A 33 9.44 5.56 -6.62
C LYS A 33 9.50 4.54 -5.48
N ILE A 34 9.17 4.96 -4.26
CA ILE A 34 9.14 4.04 -3.11
C ILE A 34 8.12 2.92 -3.34
N ALA A 35 6.94 3.26 -3.86
CA ALA A 35 5.93 2.26 -4.22
C ALA A 35 6.47 1.27 -5.27
N ALA A 36 7.12 1.77 -6.33
CA ALA A 36 7.75 0.92 -7.35
C ALA A 36 8.74 -0.08 -6.72
N HIS A 37 9.63 0.39 -5.84
CA HIS A 37 10.57 -0.46 -5.12
C HIS A 37 9.87 -1.44 -4.16
N CYS A 38 8.81 -1.03 -3.46
CA CYS A 38 8.01 -1.95 -2.65
C CYS A 38 7.41 -3.08 -3.51
N LYS A 39 6.92 -2.77 -4.71
CA LYS A 39 6.40 -3.76 -5.67
C LYS A 39 7.51 -4.68 -6.17
N GLU A 40 8.70 -4.17 -6.49
CA GLU A 40 9.89 -4.96 -6.87
C GLU A 40 10.27 -5.95 -5.75
N PHE A 41 10.23 -5.54 -4.49
CA PHE A 41 10.47 -6.41 -3.34
C PHE A 41 9.28 -7.31 -2.97
N ARG A 42 8.22 -7.36 -3.80
CA ARG A 42 6.99 -8.13 -3.56
C ARG A 42 6.30 -7.76 -2.23
N ASN A 43 6.56 -6.56 -1.72
CA ASN A 43 5.86 -5.95 -0.59
C ASN A 43 4.63 -5.20 -1.10
N LEU A 44 3.63 -5.97 -1.53
CA LEU A 44 2.40 -5.43 -2.13
C LEU A 44 1.56 -4.67 -1.10
N ASN A 45 1.60 -5.06 0.17
CA ASN A 45 0.91 -4.33 1.23
C ASN A 45 1.35 -2.87 1.33
N SER A 46 2.66 -2.62 1.37
CA SER A 46 3.20 -1.26 1.50
C SER A 46 3.08 -0.48 0.19
N PHE A 47 3.25 -1.17 -0.95
CA PHE A 47 2.94 -0.60 -2.27
C PHE A 47 1.53 -0.01 -2.29
N PHE A 48 0.50 -0.81 -1.99
CA PHE A 48 -0.88 -0.33 -1.99
C PHE A 48 -1.14 0.73 -0.93
N SER A 49 -0.52 0.62 0.26
CA SER A 49 -0.64 1.66 1.30
C SER A 49 -0.21 3.03 0.76
N ILE A 50 0.90 3.08 0.00
CA ILE A 50 1.42 4.32 -0.57
C ILE A 50 0.50 4.84 -1.69
N ILE A 51 0.07 3.97 -2.61
CA ILE A 51 -0.81 4.38 -3.72
C ILE A 51 -2.15 4.88 -3.19
N MET A 52 -2.74 4.20 -2.20
CA MET A 52 -3.97 4.66 -1.54
C MET A 52 -3.77 5.96 -0.72
N GLY A 53 -2.55 6.24 -0.25
CA GLY A 53 -2.20 7.51 0.36
C GLY A 53 -2.17 8.64 -0.67
N LEU A 54 -1.60 8.40 -1.84
CA LEU A 54 -1.58 9.35 -2.96
C LEU A 54 -2.99 9.61 -3.53
N GLY A 55 -3.84 8.58 -3.55
CA GLY A 55 -5.25 8.69 -3.95
C GLY A 55 -6.17 9.29 -2.89
N ASN A 56 -5.68 9.57 -1.67
CA ASN A 56 -6.49 10.19 -0.63
C ASN A 56 -7.03 11.55 -1.10
N PRO A 57 -8.30 11.91 -0.80
CA PRO A 57 -8.89 13.18 -1.23
C PRO A 57 -8.09 14.44 -0.87
N ALA A 58 -7.33 14.43 0.24
CA ALA A 58 -6.48 15.55 0.63
C ALA A 58 -5.23 15.70 -0.28
N VAL A 59 -4.80 14.62 -0.96
CA VAL A 59 -3.65 14.63 -1.88
C VAL A 59 -4.11 14.75 -3.33
N SER A 60 -5.09 13.95 -3.76
CA SER A 60 -5.57 13.91 -5.15
C SER A 60 -6.16 15.25 -5.62
N ARG A 61 -6.66 16.08 -4.70
CA ARG A 61 -7.19 17.42 -5.00
C ARG A 61 -6.13 18.48 -5.34
N LEU A 62 -4.85 18.22 -5.08
CA LEU A 62 -3.75 19.20 -5.25
C LEU A 62 -3.38 19.34 -6.73
N SER A 63 -4.29 19.88 -7.54
CA SER A 63 -4.18 19.91 -9.00
C SER A 63 -2.91 20.58 -9.48
N GLN A 64 -2.44 21.67 -8.84
CA GLN A 64 -1.21 22.35 -9.26
C GLN A 64 0.03 21.48 -9.03
N THR A 65 0.01 20.68 -7.96
CA THR A 65 1.07 19.70 -7.67
C THR A 65 1.06 18.57 -8.70
N TRP A 66 -0.12 18.00 -8.97
CA TRP A 66 -0.26 16.91 -9.94
C TRP A 66 0.06 17.37 -11.36
N GLU A 67 -0.36 18.57 -11.78
CA GLU A 67 -0.06 19.15 -13.09
C GLU A 67 1.45 19.22 -13.34
N LYS A 68 2.23 19.68 -12.34
CA LYS A 68 3.69 19.81 -12.41
C LYS A 68 4.46 18.50 -12.26
N LEU A 69 3.79 17.39 -11.92
CA LEU A 69 4.45 16.08 -11.86
C LEU A 69 4.86 15.65 -13.29
N PRO A 70 6.12 15.21 -13.53
CA PRO A 70 6.53 14.79 -14.85
C PRO A 70 5.67 13.63 -15.38
N SER A 71 5.34 13.67 -16.68
CA SER A 71 4.43 12.73 -17.35
C SER A 71 4.79 11.25 -17.13
N LYS A 72 6.10 10.92 -17.10
CA LYS A 72 6.60 9.58 -16.76
C LYS A 72 6.05 9.07 -15.42
N PHE A 73 6.03 9.90 -14.39
CA PHE A 73 5.55 9.50 -13.06
C PHE A 73 4.02 9.49 -12.98
N LYS A 74 3.32 10.35 -13.74
CA LYS A 74 1.87 10.24 -13.91
C LYS A 74 1.48 8.90 -14.52
N LYS A 75 2.19 8.46 -15.56
CA LYS A 75 1.98 7.15 -16.19
C LYS A 75 2.20 6.00 -15.21
N PHE A 76 3.32 6.00 -14.48
CA PHE A 76 3.56 4.99 -13.45
C PHE A 76 2.48 4.97 -12.37
N TYR A 77 2.03 6.13 -11.90
CA TYR A 77 0.96 6.21 -10.92
C TYR A 77 -0.36 5.62 -11.47
N GLY A 78 -0.75 5.96 -12.70
CA GLY A 78 -1.95 5.37 -13.32
C GLY A 78 -1.86 3.85 -13.52
N GLU A 79 -0.68 3.33 -13.91
CA GLU A 79 -0.44 1.88 -13.97
C GLU A 79 -0.57 1.21 -12.59
N PHE A 80 -0.14 1.88 -11.54
CA PHE A 80 -0.26 1.40 -10.17
C PHE A 80 -1.69 1.44 -9.65
N GLU A 81 -2.47 2.47 -10.01
CA GLU A 81 -3.89 2.55 -9.68
C GLU A 81 -4.71 1.45 -10.35
N ASN A 82 -4.40 1.10 -11.60
CA ASN A 82 -5.07 0.00 -12.30
C ASN A 82 -4.90 -1.36 -11.59
N LEU A 83 -3.83 -1.53 -10.80
CA LEU A 83 -3.65 -2.74 -10.01
C LEU A 83 -4.59 -2.82 -8.79
N MET A 84 -5.18 -1.69 -8.39
CA MET A 84 -6.18 -1.60 -7.31
C MET A 84 -7.62 -1.82 -7.77
N ASP A 85 -7.85 -1.95 -9.08
CA ASP A 85 -9.20 -2.04 -9.65
C ASP A 85 -10.04 -3.13 -8.94
N PRO A 86 -11.17 -2.76 -8.30
CA PRO A 86 -12.03 -3.72 -7.60
C PRO A 86 -12.79 -4.65 -8.54
N SER A 87 -12.81 -4.37 -9.84
CA SER A 87 -13.55 -5.13 -10.84
C SER A 87 -13.24 -6.63 -10.81
N ARG A 88 -14.29 -7.43 -10.98
CA ARG A 88 -14.24 -8.90 -10.98
C ARG A 88 -13.48 -9.46 -9.77
N ASN A 89 -13.78 -8.92 -8.58
CA ASN A 89 -13.16 -9.27 -7.30
C ASN A 89 -11.64 -9.07 -7.29
N HIS A 90 -11.19 -7.84 -7.61
CA HIS A 90 -9.79 -7.46 -7.65
C HIS A 90 -8.94 -8.36 -8.56
N ARG A 91 -9.45 -8.67 -9.77
CA ARG A 91 -8.82 -9.63 -10.70
C ARG A 91 -7.38 -9.27 -11.04
N ALA A 92 -7.09 -7.99 -11.29
CA ALA A 92 -5.75 -7.52 -11.65
C ALA A 92 -4.72 -7.84 -10.55
N TYR A 93 -5.06 -7.53 -9.29
CA TYR A 93 -4.24 -7.89 -8.14
C TYR A 93 -4.09 -9.41 -8.01
N ARG A 94 -5.19 -10.17 -8.04
CA ARG A 94 -5.14 -11.62 -7.83
C ARG A 94 -4.29 -12.34 -8.88
N LEU A 95 -4.42 -11.96 -10.15
CA LEU A 95 -3.58 -12.50 -11.23
C LEU A 95 -2.11 -12.12 -11.07
N THR A 96 -1.81 -10.95 -10.51
CA THR A 96 -0.44 -10.53 -10.22
C THR A 96 0.16 -11.40 -9.11
N VAL A 97 -0.54 -11.58 -7.98
CA VAL A 97 -0.04 -12.40 -6.87
C VAL A 97 0.13 -13.87 -7.26
N ALA A 98 -0.78 -14.41 -8.07
CA ALA A 98 -0.69 -15.80 -8.52
C ALA A 98 0.57 -16.12 -9.35
N LYS A 99 1.21 -15.09 -9.93
CA LYS A 99 2.45 -15.23 -10.73
C LYS A 99 3.72 -14.97 -9.91
N LEU A 100 3.60 -14.59 -8.63
CA LEU A 100 4.76 -14.27 -7.80
C LEU A 100 5.19 -15.48 -6.97
N ASP A 101 6.50 -15.65 -6.86
CA ASP A 101 7.09 -16.57 -5.90
C ASP A 101 7.29 -15.89 -4.53
N PRO A 102 7.35 -16.65 -3.43
CA PRO A 102 7.73 -16.14 -2.12
C PRO A 102 9.18 -15.61 -2.06
N PRO A 103 9.51 -14.74 -1.09
CA PRO A 103 8.61 -14.11 -0.12
C PRO A 103 7.74 -13.00 -0.71
N ILE A 104 6.49 -12.91 -0.24
CA ILE A 104 5.50 -11.90 -0.63
C ILE A 104 4.86 -11.33 0.63
N ILE A 105 4.62 -10.02 0.67
CA ILE A 105 3.71 -9.41 1.65
C ILE A 105 2.41 -9.04 0.90
N PRO A 106 1.34 -9.85 1.04
CA PRO A 106 0.11 -9.66 0.26
C PRO A 106 -0.65 -8.42 0.70
N PHE A 107 -1.59 -7.95 -0.12
CA PHE A 107 -2.51 -6.87 0.23
C PHE A 107 -3.45 -7.32 1.36
N MET A 108 -3.10 -6.96 2.60
CA MET A 108 -3.77 -7.48 3.79
C MET A 108 -5.25 -7.12 3.88
N PRO A 109 -5.71 -5.90 3.54
CA PRO A 109 -7.14 -5.57 3.53
C PRO A 109 -8.00 -6.55 2.72
N LEU A 110 -7.55 -6.97 1.54
CA LEU A 110 -8.30 -7.93 0.72
C LEU A 110 -8.30 -9.34 1.34
N LEU A 111 -7.20 -9.76 1.96
CA LEU A 111 -7.14 -11.04 2.67
C LEU A 111 -8.08 -11.07 3.87
N ILE A 112 -8.18 -9.97 4.63
CA ILE A 112 -9.15 -9.84 5.73
C ILE A 112 -10.58 -9.85 5.19
N LYS A 113 -10.85 -9.09 4.11
CA LYS A 113 -12.15 -9.11 3.42
C LYS A 113 -12.54 -10.55 3.04
N ASP A 114 -11.65 -11.30 2.40
CA ASP A 114 -11.92 -12.69 2.01
C ASP A 114 -12.27 -13.58 3.22
N MET A 115 -11.58 -13.43 4.36
CA MET A 115 -11.89 -14.17 5.59
C MET A 115 -13.23 -13.75 6.20
N THR A 116 -13.53 -12.45 6.27
CA THR A 116 -14.79 -11.91 6.78
C THR A 116 -15.97 -12.45 5.98
N PHE A 117 -15.94 -12.31 4.65
CA PHE A 117 -17.01 -12.79 3.78
C PHE A 117 -17.16 -14.32 3.83
N THR A 118 -16.06 -15.07 3.96
CA THR A 118 -16.14 -16.53 4.16
C THR A 118 -16.82 -16.87 5.49
N HIS A 119 -16.51 -16.13 6.55
CA HIS A 119 -17.07 -16.37 7.87
C HIS A 119 -18.57 -16.03 7.92
N GLU A 120 -18.95 -14.88 7.38
CA GLU A 120 -20.33 -14.37 7.39
C GLU A 120 -21.23 -15.12 6.39
N GLY A 121 -20.68 -15.49 5.23
CA GLY A 121 -21.43 -16.17 4.17
C GLY A 121 -21.68 -17.67 4.40
N ASN A 122 -21.03 -18.29 5.41
CA ASN A 122 -21.13 -19.73 5.66
C ASN A 122 -21.42 -20.01 7.14
N LYS A 123 -22.44 -20.83 7.43
CA LYS A 123 -22.73 -21.28 8.80
C LYS A 123 -21.59 -22.16 9.34
N THR A 124 -21.23 -21.97 10.61
CA THR A 124 -20.20 -22.80 11.28
C THR A 124 -20.71 -24.21 11.58
N PHE A 125 -22.00 -24.34 11.88
CA PHE A 125 -22.66 -25.62 12.12
C PHE A 125 -23.86 -25.78 11.16
N ILE A 126 -24.04 -26.99 10.65
CA ILE A 126 -25.20 -27.43 9.85
C ILE A 126 -25.67 -28.72 10.50
N ASP A 127 -26.96 -28.78 10.85
CA ASP A 127 -27.56 -29.93 11.56
C ASP A 127 -26.78 -30.38 12.80
N SER A 128 -26.31 -29.41 13.60
CA SER A 128 -25.47 -29.59 14.79
C SER A 128 -24.09 -30.22 14.53
N LEU A 129 -23.71 -30.44 13.26
CA LEU A 129 -22.39 -30.91 12.86
C LEU A 129 -21.52 -29.74 12.37
N VAL A 130 -20.21 -29.87 12.53
CA VAL A 130 -19.24 -28.89 12.05
C VAL A 130 -19.28 -28.82 10.52
N ASN A 131 -19.47 -27.64 9.96
CA ASN A 131 -19.40 -27.42 8.53
C ASN A 131 -17.93 -27.42 8.05
N PHE A 132 -17.43 -28.59 7.66
CA PHE A 132 -16.06 -28.74 7.15
C PHE A 132 -15.80 -27.99 5.85
N GLU A 133 -16.83 -27.66 5.06
CA GLU A 133 -16.65 -26.87 3.85
C GLU A 133 -16.20 -25.44 4.20
N LYS A 134 -16.87 -24.81 5.17
CA LYS A 134 -16.41 -23.53 5.74
C LYS A 134 -14.97 -23.64 6.28
N MET A 135 -14.65 -24.72 7.00
CA MET A 135 -13.31 -24.92 7.55
C MET A 135 -12.24 -25.00 6.45
N ARG A 136 -12.53 -25.70 5.34
CA ARG A 136 -11.62 -25.77 4.18
C ARG A 136 -11.41 -24.40 3.54
N MET A 137 -12.48 -23.62 3.36
CA MET A 137 -12.40 -22.26 2.80
C MET A 137 -11.50 -21.35 3.65
N ILE A 138 -11.71 -21.32 4.97
CA ILE A 138 -10.86 -20.54 5.89
C ILE A 138 -9.41 -21.04 5.85
N ALA A 139 -9.21 -22.37 5.89
CA ALA A 139 -7.88 -22.96 5.84
C ALA A 139 -7.13 -22.60 4.54
N ASN A 140 -7.82 -22.48 3.40
CA ASN A 140 -7.20 -22.05 2.15
C ASN A 140 -6.63 -20.63 2.23
N THR A 141 -7.34 -19.69 2.85
CA THR A 141 -6.82 -18.33 3.06
C THR A 141 -5.59 -18.32 3.97
N VAL A 142 -5.59 -19.16 5.02
CA VAL A 142 -4.41 -19.33 5.89
C VAL A 142 -3.23 -19.97 5.15
N ARG A 143 -3.48 -20.95 4.28
CA ARG A 143 -2.43 -21.57 3.44
C ARG A 143 -1.78 -20.57 2.49
N ILE A 144 -2.54 -19.62 1.92
CA ILE A 144 -1.98 -18.51 1.13
C ILE A 144 -0.98 -17.71 1.96
N MET A 145 -1.34 -17.33 3.19
CA MET A 145 -0.43 -16.60 4.09
C MET A 145 0.81 -17.42 4.47
N ARG A 146 0.67 -18.74 4.62
CA ARG A 146 1.82 -19.65 4.83
C ARG A 146 2.73 -19.68 3.60
N TYR A 147 2.16 -19.80 2.40
CA TYR A 147 2.91 -19.78 1.14
C TYR A 147 3.68 -18.48 0.95
N CYS A 148 3.04 -17.31 1.15
CA CYS A 148 3.69 -16.01 1.01
C CYS A 148 4.95 -15.85 1.90
N ARG A 149 5.04 -16.60 3.01
CA ARG A 149 6.14 -16.55 3.98
C ARG A 149 7.04 -17.80 3.96
N SER A 150 6.91 -18.67 2.96
CA SER A 150 7.64 -19.95 2.92
C SER A 150 9.12 -19.81 2.60
N GLN A 151 9.57 -18.64 2.14
CA GLN A 151 10.97 -18.34 1.83
C GLN A 151 11.41 -17.08 2.59
N PRO A 152 12.68 -16.99 3.03
CA PRO A 152 13.20 -15.79 3.67
C PRO A 152 13.41 -14.66 2.66
N PHE A 153 13.36 -13.42 3.14
CA PHE A 153 13.72 -12.25 2.33
C PHE A 153 15.23 -12.13 2.19
N SER A 154 15.73 -12.34 0.97
CA SER A 154 17.12 -12.02 0.59
C SER A 154 17.14 -10.82 -0.35
N LYS A 155 18.02 -9.86 -0.04
CA LYS A 155 18.25 -8.66 -0.88
C LYS A 155 19.03 -8.95 -2.16
N SER A 156 19.61 -10.15 -2.33
CA SER A 156 20.67 -10.40 -3.33
C SER A 156 20.20 -10.72 -4.76
N LYS A 157 18.90 -10.90 -5.01
CA LYS A 157 18.41 -11.35 -6.34
C LYS A 157 18.17 -10.23 -7.35
N THR A 158 18.37 -8.98 -6.96
CA THR A 158 18.37 -7.82 -7.86
C THR A 158 19.76 -7.19 -7.82
N SER A 159 20.44 -7.26 -8.94
CA SER A 159 21.86 -7.00 -9.24
C SER A 159 22.54 -5.84 -8.49
N HIS A 160 23.84 -6.06 -8.23
CA HIS A 160 24.90 -5.15 -7.76
C HIS A 160 24.89 -4.77 -6.27
N GLU A 161 25.82 -5.42 -5.56
CA GLU A 161 26.42 -5.06 -4.27
C GLU A 161 25.44 -4.75 -3.13
N ALA A 162 25.43 -5.61 -2.11
CA ALA A 162 24.89 -5.23 -0.82
C ALA A 162 25.65 -3.97 -0.36
N PRO A 163 25.00 -2.79 -0.24
CA PRO A 163 25.68 -1.64 0.33
C PRO A 163 26.03 -2.02 1.76
N GLN A 164 27.32 -1.93 2.09
CA GLN A 164 27.77 -1.91 3.49
C GLN A 164 26.83 -0.97 4.25
N ALA A 165 26.39 -1.38 5.44
CA ALA A 165 25.48 -0.60 6.27
C ALA A 165 26.14 0.73 6.65
N THR A 166 26.03 1.73 5.78
CA THR A 166 26.46 3.09 6.05
C THR A 166 25.58 3.66 7.15
N LYS A 167 26.11 4.61 7.94
CA LYS A 167 25.41 5.31 9.03
C LYS A 167 24.00 5.79 8.62
N ASN A 168 23.87 6.24 7.37
CA ASN A 168 22.61 6.65 6.73
C ASN A 168 21.51 5.58 6.76
N HIS A 169 21.84 4.28 6.69
CA HIS A 169 20.83 3.21 6.74
C HIS A 169 20.23 3.02 8.13
N GLN A 170 20.97 3.32 9.20
CA GLN A 170 20.45 3.23 10.57
C GLN A 170 19.48 4.37 10.86
N ASP A 171 19.77 5.57 10.37
CA ASP A 171 18.88 6.73 10.49
C ASP A 171 17.58 6.49 9.70
N VAL A 172 17.69 5.99 8.47
CA VAL A 172 16.52 5.62 7.66
C VAL A 172 15.69 4.53 8.35
N ARG A 173 16.34 3.52 8.94
CA ARG A 173 15.64 2.45 9.67
C ARG A 173 14.89 3.00 10.88
N SER A 174 15.48 3.95 11.60
CA SER A 174 14.87 4.59 12.76
C SER A 174 13.66 5.42 12.34
N TYR A 175 13.82 6.28 11.32
CA TYR A 175 12.73 7.07 10.74
C TYR A 175 11.54 6.21 10.31
N ILE A 176 11.78 5.15 9.53
CA ILE A 176 10.69 4.29 9.02
C ILE A 176 9.97 3.52 10.14
N ARG A 177 10.63 3.22 11.24
CA ARG A 177 10.04 2.52 12.39
C ARG A 177 9.27 3.42 13.34
N GLN A 178 9.50 4.73 13.29
CA GLN A 178 8.97 5.72 14.23
C GLN A 178 8.25 6.85 13.47
N ILE A 179 7.45 6.49 12.47
CA ILE A 179 6.73 7.47 11.66
C ILE A 179 5.60 8.06 12.51
N SER A 180 5.57 9.39 12.60
CA SER A 180 4.43 10.12 13.16
C SER A 180 3.45 10.48 12.06
N VAL A 181 2.15 10.34 12.31
CA VAL A 181 1.09 10.57 11.32
C VAL A 181 -0.03 11.43 11.91
N ILE A 182 -0.64 12.26 11.06
CA ILE A 182 -1.92 12.87 11.35
C ILE A 182 -2.99 11.90 10.88
N ASP A 183 -3.83 11.40 11.78
CA ASP A 183 -4.93 10.47 11.48
C ASP A 183 -6.30 11.17 11.40
N ASN A 184 -6.38 12.42 11.84
CA ASN A 184 -7.57 13.24 11.70
C ASN A 184 -7.74 13.72 10.25
N GLN A 185 -8.65 13.07 9.52
CA GLN A 185 -8.94 13.40 8.11
C GLN A 185 -9.44 14.84 7.93
N ARG A 186 -10.14 15.42 8.90
CA ARG A 186 -10.59 16.83 8.81
C ARG A 186 -9.39 17.77 8.85
N THR A 187 -8.42 17.51 9.73
CA THR A 187 -7.16 18.27 9.80
C THR A 187 -6.37 18.17 8.49
N LEU A 188 -6.22 16.97 7.94
CA LEU A 188 -5.53 16.76 6.65
C LEU A 188 -6.21 17.52 5.50
N SER A 189 -7.54 17.48 5.43
CA SER A 189 -8.32 18.23 4.45
C SER A 189 -8.12 19.74 4.61
N GLN A 190 -8.15 20.27 5.83
CA GLN A 190 -7.92 21.69 6.10
C GLN A 190 -6.50 22.12 5.68
N LEU A 191 -5.47 21.32 5.99
CA LEU A 191 -4.09 21.57 5.56
C LEU A 191 -4.00 21.61 4.03
N SER A 192 -4.59 20.61 3.35
CA SER A 192 -4.63 20.58 1.88
C SER A 192 -5.31 21.80 1.27
N HIS A 193 -6.44 22.24 1.82
CA HIS A 193 -7.14 23.44 1.35
C HIS A 193 -6.33 24.71 1.53
N LYS A 194 -5.52 24.81 2.59
CA LYS A 194 -4.57 25.92 2.78
C LYS A 194 -3.43 25.90 1.76
N LEU A 195 -2.97 24.72 1.33
CA LEU A 195 -1.93 24.58 0.31
C LEU A 195 -2.40 25.01 -1.08
N GLU A 196 -3.59 24.58 -1.48
CA GLU A 196 -4.18 24.89 -2.78
C GLU A 196 -5.69 25.16 -2.60
N PRO A 197 -6.11 26.44 -2.48
CA PRO A 197 -7.52 26.80 -2.37
C PRO A 197 -8.33 26.36 -3.59
N ARG A 198 -9.64 26.13 -3.43
CA ARG A 198 -10.52 25.90 -4.59
C ARG A 198 -10.58 27.20 -5.39
N ARG A 199 -10.40 27.14 -6.71
CA ARG A 199 -10.69 28.27 -7.60
C ARG A 199 -12.19 28.53 -7.51
N THR A 200 -12.55 29.73 -7.05
CA THR A 200 -13.92 30.28 -7.14
C THR A 200 -14.28 30.52 -8.59
#